data_AF-A0A2A7MXN0-F1
#
_entry.id   AF-A0A2A7MXN0-F1
#
_cell.length_a   1.000
_cell.length_b   1.000
_cell.length_c   1.000
_cell.angle_alpha   90.00
_cell.angle_beta   90.00
_cell.angle_gamma   90.00
#
_symmetry.space_group_name_H-M   'P 1'
#
loop_
_entity.id
_entity.type
_entity.pdbx_description
1 polymer ?
#
loop_
_entity_poly.entity_id
_entity_poly.type
_entity_poly.pdbx_seq_one_letter_code
_entity_poly.pdbx_strand_id
1 'polypeptide(L)' 'MTGDRNFVCLCAGATNQVVNDAVDNGAATSKQVAAACGAGAECGRCRHTVRAIIEAHADR' A
#
# COMPACT_ATOMS: atom_id res chain seq x y z
N MET A 1 7.16 19.95 -4.37
CA MET A 1 6.52 18.79 -5.04
C MET A 1 7.42 17.60 -4.79
N THR A 2 7.34 17.01 -3.60
CA THR A 2 8.22 15.93 -3.17
C THR A 2 7.91 14.72 -4.04
N GLY A 3 8.80 14.39 -4.96
CA GLY A 3 8.65 13.28 -5.87
C GLY A 3 8.77 11.95 -5.13
N ASP A 4 7.64 11.42 -4.69
CA ASP A 4 7.44 10.03 -4.30
C ASP A 4 7.53 9.15 -5.56
N ARG A 5 8.76 8.90 -5.99
CA ARG A 5 9.12 8.25 -7.27
C ARG A 5 8.74 6.77 -7.39
N ASN A 6 7.90 6.22 -6.51
CA ASN A 6 7.50 4.81 -6.60
C ASN A 6 6.00 4.61 -6.33
N PHE A 7 5.24 4.55 -7.42
CA PHE A 7 3.82 4.17 -7.39
C PHE A 7 3.69 2.66 -7.20
N VAL A 8 3.04 2.26 -6.12
CA VAL A 8 2.68 0.87 -5.85
C VAL A 8 1.39 0.52 -6.60
N CYS A 9 0.42 1.43 -6.66
CA CYS A 9 -0.84 1.24 -7.37
C CYS A 9 -1.12 2.37 -8.36
N LEU A 10 -1.15 2.04 -9.66
CA LEU A 10 -1.49 3.01 -10.71
C LEU A 10 -2.99 3.32 -10.79
N CYS A 11 -3.87 2.41 -10.36
CA CYS A 11 -5.31 2.65 -10.38
C CYS A 11 -5.73 3.71 -9.34
N ALA A 12 -5.19 3.61 -8.13
CA ALA A 12 -5.49 4.53 -7.04
C ALA A 12 -4.50 5.69 -6.92
N GLY A 13 -3.43 5.71 -7.73
CA GLY A 13 -2.33 6.67 -7.58
C GLY A 13 -1.58 6.53 -6.25
N ALA A 14 -1.61 5.35 -5.61
CA ALA A 14 -0.99 5.13 -4.31
C ALA A 14 0.50 4.85 -4.44
N THR A 15 1.32 5.57 -3.69
CA THR A 15 2.78 5.40 -3.64
C THR A 15 3.22 4.56 -2.47
N ASN A 16 4.50 4.18 -2.48
CA ASN A 16 5.08 3.38 -1.41
C ASN A 16 4.92 4.07 -0.05
N GLN A 17 5.04 5.40 0.00
CA GLN A 17 4.84 6.15 1.24
C GLN A 17 3.38 6.04 1.72
N VAL A 18 2.40 6.26 0.84
CA VAL A 18 0.97 6.13 1.17
C VAL A 18 0.62 4.72 1.69
N VAL A 19 1.22 3.68 1.10
CA VAL A 19 0.99 2.30 1.56
C VAL A 19 1.66 2.07 2.92
N ASN A 20 2.90 2.53 3.13
CA ASN A 20 3.57 2.41 4.43
C ASN A 20 2.82 3.16 5.53
N ASP A 21 2.39 4.40 5.27
CA ASP A 21 1.58 5.17 6.22
C ASP A 21 0.30 4.43 6.61
N ALA A 22 -0.37 3.77 5.65
CA ALA A 22 -1.55 2.97 5.96
C ALA A 22 -1.22 1.81 6.92
N VAL A 23 -0.07 1.15 6.73
CA VAL A 23 0.38 0.05 7.59
C VAL A 23 0.82 0.58 8.96
N ASP A 24 1.56 1.69 9.03
CA ASP A 24 1.97 2.34 10.29
C ASP A 24 0.75 2.83 11.09
N ASN A 25 -0.35 3.20 10.41
CA ASN A 25 -1.65 3.50 11.04
C ASN A 25 -2.46 2.25 11.45
N GLY A 26 -1.89 1.05 11.31
CA GLY A 26 -2.47 -0.21 11.78
C GLY A 26 -3.12 -1.10 10.72
N ALA A 27 -2.95 -0.82 9.42
CA ALA A 27 -3.41 -1.72 8.38
C ALA A 27 -2.55 -2.99 8.32
N ALA A 28 -3.08 -4.12 8.79
CA ALA A 28 -2.40 -5.41 8.80
C ALA A 28 -2.83 -6.35 7.66
N THR A 29 -3.72 -5.90 6.77
CA THR A 29 -4.21 -6.71 5.64
C THR A 29 -4.33 -5.87 4.37
N SER A 30 -4.20 -6.50 3.21
CA SER A 30 -4.40 -5.84 1.91
C SER A 30 -5.80 -5.21 1.77
N LYS A 31 -6.81 -5.78 2.43
CA LYS A 31 -8.16 -5.21 2.48
C LYS A 31 -8.22 -3.93 3.31
N GLN A 32 -7.51 -3.88 4.44
CA GLN A 32 -7.41 -2.66 5.25
C GLN A 32 -6.61 -1.58 4.53
N VAL A 33 -5.50 -1.94 3.86
CA VAL A 33 -4.76 -1.00 3.02
C VAL A 33 -5.63 -0.45 1.88
N ALA A 34 -6.40 -1.32 1.20
CA ALA A 34 -7.34 -0.89 0.17
C ALA A 34 -8.42 0.05 0.73
N ALA A 35 -8.90 -0.18 1.95
CA ALA A 35 -9.85 0.72 2.60
C ALA A 35 -9.23 2.07 3.00
N ALA A 36 -7.95 2.08 3.38
CA ALA A 36 -7.24 3.28 3.83
C ALA A 36 -6.81 4.18 2.65
N CYS A 37 -6.29 3.61 1.57
CA CYS A 37 -5.69 4.37 0.47
C CYS A 37 -6.07 3.90 -0.94
N GLY A 38 -6.98 2.94 -1.09
CA GLY A 38 -7.44 2.44 -2.39
C GLY A 38 -6.49 1.45 -3.08
N ALA A 39 -5.26 1.26 -2.60
CA ALA A 39 -4.31 0.34 -3.21
C ALA A 39 -4.82 -1.11 -3.18
N GLY A 40 -5.01 -1.70 -4.36
CA GLY A 40 -5.47 -3.08 -4.51
C GLY A 40 -6.99 -3.28 -4.56
N ALA A 41 -7.79 -2.21 -4.47
CA ALA A 41 -9.25 -2.27 -4.60
C ALA A 41 -9.72 -2.60 -6.03
N GLU A 42 -9.01 -2.08 -7.04
CA GLU A 42 -9.40 -2.10 -8.45
C GLU A 42 -8.91 -3.37 -9.19
N CYS A 43 -7.86 -3.25 -10.02
CA CYS A 43 -7.35 -4.37 -10.84
C CYS A 43 -6.54 -5.43 -10.05
N GLY A 44 -6.23 -5.18 -8.78
CA GLY A 44 -5.55 -6.13 -7.89
C GLY A 44 -4.06 -6.41 -8.18
N ARG A 45 -3.46 -5.90 -9.27
CA ARG A 45 -2.06 -6.18 -9.66
C ARG A 45 -1.02 -5.83 -8.58
N CYS A 46 -1.27 -4.79 -7.79
CA CYS A 46 -0.40 -4.33 -6.72
C CYS A 46 -0.56 -5.10 -5.40
N ARG A 47 -1.53 -6.04 -5.28
CA ARG A 47 -1.83 -6.72 -4.02
C ARG A 47 -0.65 -7.53 -3.49
N HIS A 48 0.15 -8.13 -4.35
CA HIS A 48 1.37 -8.85 -3.95
C HIS A 48 2.40 -7.89 -3.34
N THR A 49 2.62 -6.73 -3.95
CA THR A 49 3.52 -5.70 -3.45
C THR A 49 3.02 -5.14 -2.11
N VAL A 50 1.73 -4.81 -2.00
CA VAL A 50 1.11 -4.35 -0.75
C VAL A 50 1.31 -5.39 0.36
N ARG A 51 1.10 -6.67 0.05
CA ARG A 51 1.30 -7.74 1.03
C ARG A 51 2.74 -7.87 1.48
N ALA A 52 3.71 -7.78 0.56
CA ALA A 52 5.13 -7.79 0.92
C ALA A 52 5.51 -6.63 1.84
N ILE A 53 4.92 -5.44 1.66
CA ILE A 53 5.13 -4.28 2.54
C ILE A 53 4.56 -4.55 3.94
N ILE A 54 3.36 -5.12 4.03
CA ILE A 54 2.75 -5.51 5.31
C ILE A 54 3.60 -6.57 6.03
N GLU A 55 4.05 -7.61 5.31
CA GLU A 55 4.89 -8.67 5.87
C GLU A 55 6.24 -8.11 6.37
N ALA A 56 6.89 -7.24 5.58
CA ALA A 56 8.08 -6.52 6.02
C ALA A 56 7.83 -5.56 7.19
N HIS A 57 6.57 -5.17 7.45
CA HIS A 57 6.20 -4.46 8.68
C HIS A 57 6.00 -5.38 9.87
N ALA A 58 5.49 -6.58 9.67
CA ALA A 58 5.27 -7.54 10.76
C ALA A 58 6.60 -8.10 11.33
N ASP A 59 7.65 -8.14 10.51
CA ASP A 59 8.96 -8.68 10.88
C ASP A 59 9.91 -7.66 11.55
N ARG A 60 9.45 -6.43 11.84
CA ARG A 60 10.22 -5.38 12.52
C ARG A 60 9.73 -5.16 13.96
#